data_AF-A0AAU3T6A6-F1
#
_entry.id   AF-A0AAU3T6A6-F1
#
_cell.length_a   1.000
_cell.length_b   1.000
_cell.length_c   1.000
_cell.angle_alpha   90.00
_cell.angle_beta   90.00
_cell.angle_gamma   90.00
#
_symmetry.space_group_name_H-M   'P 1'
#
loop_
_entity.id
_entity.type
_entity.pdbx_description
1 polymer ?
#
loop_
_entity_poly.entity_id
_entity_poly.type
_entity_poly.pdbx_seq_one_letter_code
_entity_poly.pdbx_strand_id
1 'polypeptide(L)'
;MADASPAGVDLLSECLVNGTHVVIIDRARIAPAWRGLGGVGRLLISHLLRWVAGRAALVATHRYPIDIPIGEREDEAREAREKALVQHCWQSLGFEPFREDVWVMQPHLRAHEDAVKRLEATFSPHL
;
A
#
# COMPACT_ATOMS: atom_id res chain seq x y z
N MET A 1 13.02 -20.58 19.86
CA MET A 1 11.93 -21.33 19.21
C MET A 1 10.69 -20.46 19.33
N ALA A 2 10.50 -19.56 18.37
CA ALA A 2 9.48 -18.51 18.45
C ALA A 2 8.12 -19.07 18.00
N ASP A 3 7.14 -18.93 18.87
CA ASP A 3 5.75 -19.35 18.72
C ASP A 3 5.08 -18.52 17.61
N ALA A 4 4.79 -19.16 16.48
CA ALA A 4 4.05 -18.55 15.39
C ALA A 4 2.56 -18.56 15.75
N SER A 5 2.04 -17.41 16.18
CA SER A 5 0.61 -17.20 16.43
C SER A 5 -0.26 -17.79 15.31
N PRO A 6 -1.28 -18.62 15.63
CA PRO A 6 -2.04 -19.42 14.67
C PRO A 6 -2.80 -18.60 13.60
N ALA A 7 -3.03 -17.31 13.84
CA ALA A 7 -3.70 -16.42 12.90
C ALA A 7 -2.88 -16.08 11.63
N GLY A 8 -1.55 -16.22 11.67
CA GLY A 8 -0.71 -15.85 10.51
C GLY A 8 -0.52 -16.95 9.48
N VAL A 9 -0.67 -18.21 9.91
CA VAL A 9 -0.52 -19.37 9.02
C VAL A 9 -1.79 -19.56 8.18
N ASP A 10 -2.94 -19.20 8.75
CA ASP A 10 -4.25 -19.28 8.10
C ASP A 10 -4.37 -18.27 6.94
N LEU A 11 -3.95 -17.01 7.16
CA LEU A 11 -4.04 -15.94 6.17
C LEU A 11 -3.13 -16.16 4.96
N LEU A 12 -1.90 -16.67 5.16
CA LEU A 12 -1.02 -17.02 4.04
C LEU A 12 -1.59 -18.18 3.20
N SER A 13 -2.24 -19.13 3.87
CA SER A 13 -2.91 -20.25 3.21
C SER A 13 -4.12 -19.79 2.39
N GLU A 14 -4.90 -18.84 2.91
CA GLU A 14 -6.01 -18.19 2.18
C GLU A 14 -5.52 -17.34 0.99
N CYS A 15 -4.41 -16.60 1.14
CA CYS A 15 -3.86 -15.78 0.06
C CYS A 15 -3.44 -16.61 -1.16
N LEU A 16 -2.86 -17.79 -0.92
CA LEU A 16 -2.34 -18.68 -1.96
C LEU A 16 -3.44 -19.40 -2.76
N VAL A 17 -4.71 -19.31 -2.35
CA VAL A 17 -5.83 -19.95 -3.05
C VAL A 17 -6.01 -19.39 -4.47
N ASN A 18 -5.71 -18.11 -4.69
CA ASN A 18 -6.07 -17.39 -5.93
C ASN A 18 -4.91 -16.73 -6.68
N GLY A 19 -3.65 -16.95 -6.28
CA GLY A 19 -2.50 -16.31 -6.93
C GLY A 19 -1.23 -17.15 -6.91
N THR A 20 -0.31 -16.86 -7.83
CA THR A 20 0.89 -17.71 -8.06
C THR A 20 2.15 -17.20 -7.37
N HIS A 21 2.12 -15.97 -6.84
CA HIS A 21 3.28 -15.29 -6.28
C HIS A 21 2.86 -14.16 -5.35
N VAL A 22 3.83 -13.66 -4.56
CA VAL A 22 3.69 -12.48 -3.71
C VAL A 22 4.46 -11.33 -4.35
N VAL A 23 3.87 -10.13 -4.38
CA VAL A 23 4.53 -8.90 -4.82
C VAL A 23 4.91 -8.08 -3.59
N ILE A 24 6.18 -7.67 -3.51
CA ILE A 24 6.67 -6.80 -2.43
C ILE A 24 7.01 -5.44 -3.01
N ILE A 25 6.35 -4.41 -2.51
CA ILE A 25 6.70 -3.02 -2.80
C ILE A 25 7.81 -2.64 -1.83
N ASP A 26 9.06 -2.75 -2.28
CA ASP A 26 10.21 -2.29 -1.49
C ASP A 26 10.15 -0.77 -1.29
N ARG A 27 9.89 -0.03 -2.37
CA ARG A 27 9.84 1.44 -2.37
C ARG A 27 8.83 1.97 -3.39
N ALA A 28 8.05 2.95 -2.97
CA ALA A 28 7.25 3.80 -3.84
C ALA A 28 7.63 5.25 -3.63
N ARG A 29 8.01 5.95 -4.71
CA ARG A 29 8.38 7.37 -4.67
C ARG A 29 7.68 8.11 -5.79
N ILE A 30 7.18 9.28 -5.46
CA ILE A 30 6.70 10.25 -6.44
C ILE A 30 7.62 11.46 -6.43
N ALA A 31 7.99 11.92 -7.63
CA ALA A 31 8.81 13.10 -7.80
C ALA A 31 8.17 14.31 -7.09
N PRO A 32 8.95 15.19 -6.42
CA PRO A 32 8.41 16.31 -5.64
C PRO A 32 7.41 17.19 -6.41
N ALA A 33 7.69 17.46 -7.70
CA ALA A 33 6.82 18.25 -8.57
C ALA A 33 5.42 17.65 -8.79
N TRP A 34 5.24 16.36 -8.47
CA TRP A 34 3.99 15.62 -8.65
C TRP A 34 3.26 15.33 -7.33
N ARG A 35 3.81 15.79 -6.20
CA ARG A 35 3.19 15.66 -4.86
C ARG A 35 2.06 16.69 -4.72
N GLY A 36 1.04 16.37 -3.94
CA GLY A 36 -0.07 17.30 -3.65
C GLY A 36 -1.05 17.55 -4.81
N LEU A 37 -0.84 16.95 -5.99
CA LEU A 37 -1.71 17.10 -7.16
C LEU A 37 -2.97 16.22 -7.06
N GLY A 38 -3.77 16.41 -6.02
CA GLY A 38 -5.11 15.79 -5.91
C GLY A 38 -5.14 14.26 -5.83
N GLY A 39 -4.00 13.60 -5.59
CA GLY A 39 -3.91 12.15 -5.52
C GLY A 39 -3.37 11.46 -6.79
N VAL A 40 -2.73 12.19 -7.71
CA VAL A 40 -2.07 11.61 -8.90
C VAL A 40 -1.13 10.45 -8.54
N GLY A 41 -0.37 10.55 -7.43
CA GLY A 41 0.48 9.45 -6.98
C GLY A 41 -0.30 8.16 -6.67
N ARG A 42 -1.49 8.28 -6.07
CA ARG A 42 -2.38 7.13 -5.83
C ARG A 42 -2.93 6.57 -7.14
N LEU A 43 -3.25 7.44 -8.10
CA LEU A 43 -3.70 7.00 -9.43
C LEU A 43 -2.60 6.23 -10.15
N LEU A 44 -1.37 6.73 -10.16
CA LEU A 44 -0.23 6.08 -10.81
C LEU A 44 0.09 4.73 -10.17
N ILE A 45 0.24 4.67 -8.84
CA ILE A 45 0.56 3.41 -8.16
C ILE A 45 -0.58 2.39 -8.28
N SER A 46 -1.84 2.82 -8.28
CA SER A 46 -2.98 1.90 -8.44
C SER A 46 -3.07 1.31 -9.85
N HIS A 47 -2.71 2.07 -10.88
CA HIS A 47 -2.62 1.56 -12.24
C HIS A 47 -1.44 0.58 -12.38
N LEU A 48 -0.29 0.90 -11.79
CA LEU A 48 0.85 -0.01 -11.75
C LEU A 48 0.49 -1.33 -11.04
N LEU A 49 -0.19 -1.25 -9.90
CA LEU A 49 -0.62 -2.41 -9.12
C LEU A 49 -1.59 -3.31 -9.90
N ARG A 50 -2.53 -2.75 -10.68
CA ARG A 50 -3.36 -3.59 -11.57
C ARG A 50 -2.53 -4.38 -12.58
N TRP A 51 -1.46 -3.79 -13.10
CA TRP A 51 -0.61 -4.45 -14.08
C TRP A 51 0.30 -5.52 -13.45
N VAL A 52 0.96 -5.20 -12.34
CA VAL A 52 1.97 -6.10 -11.74
C VAL A 52 1.37 -7.10 -10.76
N ALA A 53 0.23 -6.81 -10.14
CA ALA A 53 -0.39 -7.64 -9.11
C ALA A 53 -1.64 -8.38 -9.56
N GLY A 54 -2.05 -8.27 -10.84
CA GLY A 54 -3.28 -8.91 -11.34
C GLY A 54 -3.33 -10.45 -11.22
N ARG A 55 -2.18 -11.10 -10.98
CA ARG A 55 -2.07 -12.55 -10.71
C ARG A 55 -1.42 -12.87 -9.37
N ALA A 56 -1.17 -11.84 -8.54
CA ALA A 56 -0.53 -12.01 -7.26
C ALA A 56 -1.53 -12.50 -6.22
N ALA A 57 -1.08 -13.40 -5.36
CA ALA A 57 -1.82 -13.86 -4.19
C ALA A 57 -1.97 -12.73 -3.17
N LEU A 58 -0.90 -11.95 -3.02
CA LEU A 58 -0.75 -10.91 -2.03
C LEU A 58 0.21 -9.84 -2.53
N VAL A 59 -0.06 -8.59 -2.17
CA VAL A 59 0.88 -7.47 -2.30
C VAL A 59 1.23 -6.98 -0.91
N ALA A 60 2.50 -6.86 -0.59
CA ALA A 60 2.98 -6.38 0.71
C ALA A 60 3.81 -5.11 0.56
N THR A 61 3.73 -4.21 1.55
CA THR A 61 4.56 -2.99 1.62
C THR A 61 4.86 -2.63 3.08
N HIS A 62 5.99 -1.95 3.29
CA HIS A 62 6.30 -1.34 4.59
C HIS A 62 5.73 0.08 4.71
N ARG A 63 5.37 0.48 5.94
CA ARG A 63 4.73 1.76 6.26
C ARG A 63 5.65 2.99 6.38
N TYR A 64 6.92 2.87 6.00
CA TYR A 64 7.90 3.89 6.36
C TYR A 64 8.07 5.01 5.33
N PRO A 65 8.01 6.30 5.74
CA PRO A 65 8.41 7.40 4.88
C PRO A 65 9.90 7.29 4.57
N ILE A 66 10.23 7.20 3.27
CA ILE A 66 11.59 6.96 2.79
C ILE A 66 12.45 8.24 2.89
N ASP A 67 11.82 9.40 3.07
CA ASP A 67 12.46 10.71 2.91
C ASP A 67 12.61 11.51 4.22
N ILE A 68 12.53 10.91 5.42
CA ILE A 68 12.83 11.65 6.66
C ILE A 68 14.36 11.72 6.85
N PRO A 69 14.97 12.92 6.74
CA PRO A 69 16.40 13.11 7.02
C PRO A 69 16.72 12.64 8.44
N ILE A 70 17.88 12.01 8.63
CA ILE A 70 18.26 11.40 9.91
C ILE A 70 18.20 12.40 11.08
N GLY A 71 18.54 13.68 10.84
CA GLY A 71 18.50 14.74 11.85
C GLY A 71 17.11 15.33 12.15
N GLU A 72 16.07 14.95 11.41
CA GLU A 72 14.67 15.39 11.62
C GLU A 72 13.79 14.27 12.22
N ARG A 73 14.38 13.10 12.51
CA ARG A 73 13.69 11.95 13.13
C ARG A 73 13.42 12.13 14.62
N GLU A 74 14.01 13.14 15.26
CA GLU A 74 13.80 13.40 16.69
C GLU A 74 12.46 14.09 16.97
N ASP A 75 11.76 14.60 15.95
CA ASP A 75 10.39 15.09 16.07
C ASP A 75 9.40 13.94 15.87
N GLU A 76 9.13 13.22 16.97
CA GLU A 76 8.17 12.12 17.02
C GLU A 76 6.77 12.53 16.52
N ALA A 77 6.36 13.79 16.76
CA ALA A 77 5.06 14.29 16.35
C ALA A 77 4.98 14.53 14.83
N ARG A 78 6.07 14.93 14.20
CA ARG A 78 6.17 15.02 12.74
C ARG A 78 6.25 13.64 12.11
N GLU A 79 7.07 12.75 12.67
CA GLU A 79 7.17 11.37 12.18
C GLU A 79 5.81 10.66 12.22
N ALA A 80 5.06 10.81 13.31
CA ALA A 80 3.72 10.25 13.45
C ALA A 80 2.74 10.80 12.38
N ARG A 81 2.81 12.10 12.09
CA ARG A 81 1.99 12.74 11.06
C ARG A 81 2.32 12.23 9.66
N GLU A 82 3.59 12.16 9.29
CA GLU A 82 4.03 11.63 7.99
C GLU A 82 3.68 10.15 7.83
N LYS A 83 3.87 9.34 8.89
CA LYS A 83 3.43 7.94 8.91
C LYS A 83 1.91 7.82 8.71
N ALA A 84 1.11 8.65 9.36
CA ALA A 84 -0.35 8.64 9.20
C ALA A 84 -0.77 8.96 7.75
N LEU A 85 -0.09 9.89 7.07
CA LEU A 85 -0.35 10.20 5.67
C LEU A 85 -0.02 9.01 4.74
N VAL A 86 1.11 8.35 4.97
CA VAL A 86 1.51 7.15 4.21
C VAL A 86 0.52 6.00 4.46
N GLN A 87 0.10 5.79 5.70
CA GLN A 87 -0.89 4.77 6.06
C GLN A 87 -2.23 5.06 5.39
N HIS A 88 -2.73 6.29 5.47
CA HIS A 88 -3.97 6.68 4.82
C HIS A 88 -3.91 6.49 3.29
N CYS A 89 -2.76 6.77 2.69
CA CYS A 89 -2.52 6.53 1.26
C CYS A 89 -2.71 5.04 0.92
N TRP A 90 -2.03 4.13 1.63
CA TRP A 90 -2.13 2.69 1.39
C TRP A 90 -3.54 2.16 1.69
N GLN A 91 -4.15 2.57 2.79
CA GLN A 91 -5.55 2.23 3.13
C GLN A 91 -6.52 2.60 2.03
N SER A 92 -6.37 3.81 1.47
CA SER A 92 -7.26 4.28 0.41
C SER A 92 -7.17 3.44 -0.87
N LEU A 93 -6.13 2.61 -1.01
CA LEU A 93 -5.89 1.68 -2.12
C LEU A 93 -6.27 0.24 -1.80
N GLY A 94 -6.86 -0.03 -0.63
CA GLY A 94 -7.28 -1.36 -0.22
C GLY A 94 -6.19 -2.17 0.50
N PHE A 95 -5.13 -1.53 0.98
CA PHE A 95 -4.20 -2.18 1.90
C PHE A 95 -4.72 -2.14 3.34
N GLU A 96 -4.44 -3.19 4.08
CA GLU A 96 -4.78 -3.33 5.48
C GLU A 96 -3.55 -3.71 6.33
N PRO A 97 -3.54 -3.35 7.63
CA PRO A 97 -2.47 -3.78 8.53
C PRO A 97 -2.46 -5.30 8.67
N PHE A 98 -1.28 -5.92 8.57
CA PHE A 98 -1.12 -7.36 8.81
C PHE A 98 -0.36 -7.64 10.10
N ARG A 99 0.94 -7.31 10.13
CA ARG A 99 1.83 -7.49 11.29
C ARG A 99 2.89 -6.40 11.31
N GLU A 100 3.17 -5.89 12.50
CA GLU A 100 4.18 -4.84 12.73
C GLU A 100 4.01 -3.64 11.78
N ASP A 101 4.95 -3.49 10.86
CA ASP A 101 5.06 -2.40 9.91
C ASP A 101 4.62 -2.80 8.48
N VAL A 102 4.14 -4.04 8.32
CA VAL A 102 3.74 -4.63 7.04
C VAL A 102 2.25 -4.44 6.81
N TRP A 103 1.96 -3.92 5.63
CA TRP A 103 0.63 -3.73 5.09
C TRP A 103 0.45 -4.61 3.89
N VAL A 104 -0.73 -5.22 3.77
CA VAL A 104 -1.03 -6.19 2.73
C VAL A 104 -2.28 -5.79 1.96
N MET A 105 -2.32 -6.13 0.68
CA MET A 105 -3.49 -6.02 -0.18
C MET A 105 -3.63 -7.32 -0.95
N GLN A 106 -4.83 -7.89 -0.94
CA GLN A 106 -5.18 -9.10 -1.68
C GLN A 106 -5.82 -8.71 -3.01
N PRO A 107 -5.14 -8.89 -4.16
CA PRO A 107 -5.64 -8.39 -5.45
C PRO A 107 -6.95 -9.02 -5.93
N HIS A 108 -7.24 -10.23 -5.46
CA HIS A 108 -8.47 -10.95 -5.79
C HIS A 108 -9.70 -10.38 -5.06
N LEU A 109 -9.50 -9.56 -4.02
CA LEU A 109 -10.58 -8.84 -3.36
C LEU A 109 -10.91 -7.55 -4.11
N ARG A 110 -12.19 -7.16 -4.04
CA ARG A 110 -12.70 -5.98 -4.76
C ARG A 110 -12.24 -4.65 -4.17
N ALA A 111 -11.65 -4.64 -2.97
CA ALA A 111 -11.26 -3.41 -2.28
C ALA A 111 -10.32 -2.52 -3.11
N HIS A 112 -9.30 -3.12 -3.75
CA HIS A 112 -8.38 -2.40 -4.63
C HIS A 112 -9.09 -1.93 -5.90
N GLU A 113 -9.87 -2.81 -6.54
CA GLU A 113 -10.63 -2.49 -7.77
C GLU A 113 -11.63 -1.34 -7.56
N ASP A 114 -12.29 -1.28 -6.41
CA ASP A 114 -13.23 -0.22 -6.06
C ASP A 114 -12.51 1.09 -5.74
N ALA A 115 -11.35 1.02 -5.07
CA ALA A 115 -10.48 2.19 -4.83
C ALA A 115 -9.99 2.82 -6.14
N VAL A 116 -9.41 1.98 -7.00
CA VAL A 116 -9.56 1.97 -8.45
C VAL A 116 -10.51 3.00 -9.06
N LYS A 117 -11.74 2.53 -9.20
CA LYS A 117 -12.87 3.23 -9.83
C LYS A 117 -13.16 4.57 -9.17
N ARG A 118 -13.06 4.67 -7.83
CA ARG A 118 -13.27 5.94 -7.11
C ARG A 118 -12.22 6.98 -7.47
N LEU A 119 -10.96 6.59 -7.57
CA LEU A 119 -9.89 7.49 -8.00
C LEU A 119 -10.12 7.94 -9.43
N GLU A 120 -10.36 7.02 -10.35
CA GLU A 120 -10.63 7.35 -11.76
C GLU A 120 -11.83 8.30 -11.92
N ALA A 121 -12.93 8.06 -11.21
CA ALA A 121 -14.10 8.95 -11.22
C ALA A 121 -13.76 10.37 -10.76
N THR A 122 -12.83 10.53 -9.82
CA THR A 122 -12.35 11.83 -9.33
C THR A 122 -11.54 12.58 -10.41
N PHE A 123 -10.80 11.84 -11.24
CA PHE A 123 -9.94 12.40 -12.30
C PHE A 123 -10.61 12.45 -13.68
N SER A 124 -11.76 11.80 -13.87
CA SER A 124 -12.52 11.75 -15.12
C SER A 124 -12.78 13.13 -15.78
N PRO A 125 -12.98 14.24 -15.05
CA PRO A 125 -13.08 15.57 -15.66
C PRO A 125 -11.79 16.10 -16.31
N HIS A 126 -10.67 15.40 -16.13
CA HIS A 126 -9.32 15.84 -16.52
C HIS A 126 -8.56 14.79 -17.37
N LEU A 127 -9.19 13.66 -17.69
CA LEU A 127 -8.68 12.59 -18.57
C LEU A 127 -9.37 12.67 -19.94
#